data_AF-A0A1R3VTX2-F1
#
_entry.id   AF-A0A1R3VTX2-F1
#
_cell.length_a   1.000
_cell.length_b   1.000
_cell.length_c   1.000
_cell.angle_alpha   90.00
_cell.angle_beta   90.00
_cell.angle_gamma   90.00
#
_symmetry.space_group_name_H-M   'P 1'
#
loop_
_entity.id
_entity.type
_entity.pdbx_description
1 polymer ?
#
loop_
_entity_poly.entity_id
_entity_poly.type
_entity_poly.pdbx_seq_one_letter_code
_entity_poly.pdbx_strand_id
1 'polypeptide(L)'
;MTALFYEYGQGDLLETPLKYTYTAFQGAPFLEAWRAARAEIRDSLGAPRLPRVPDEQVTPPQGAIVDTASLLEFLAAPSGDAAGARRWMGWMIQRFEVSKRIHSAYALLGGRVKGNGEYRDMDLYLRLAEVLMWKTQQTGHLPALNALLKCLDTLCSLHDTLNATQKGRLASLLGVEMRLVQAARRHRSGVAADIDPPARLGHDLGVFPRVAFLAADTMRSRGYAEALAAHGAWLGRVVIVKVPSGEQRWGQSQAAPSSDGSLGAYFVPDLAIPLQETCKMLSDNVVILETGTVNAPDVTAALPADAFDFIVYSGFGGELVGRDLLDDSAPLLHMHAGWLPDYRGSTTTFYSWLRDGTCGASAIFLSAQIDQGEILGRKRYPPPPVGMDSDYLHDAVLRSDLLLSVMAHLARTGELPQPLSQQAEEGDTYYIIHPVLKHLAILSG
;
A
#
# COMPACT_ATOMS: atom_id res chain seq x y z
N MET A 1 -29.60 1.92 -18.53
CA MET A 1 -28.46 1.37 -17.77
C MET A 1 -28.93 1.15 -16.35
N THR A 2 -28.75 -0.05 -15.81
CA THR A 2 -28.99 -0.35 -14.38
C THR A 2 -28.02 0.48 -13.54
N ALA A 3 -28.50 1.07 -12.43
CA ALA A 3 -27.63 1.79 -11.50
C ALA A 3 -26.60 0.82 -10.91
N LEU A 4 -25.34 1.26 -10.79
CA LEU A 4 -24.28 0.46 -10.19
C LEU A 4 -24.54 0.33 -8.68
N PHE A 5 -24.24 -0.84 -8.12
CA PHE A 5 -24.45 -1.16 -6.71
C PHE A 5 -23.16 -0.98 -5.90
N TYR A 6 -23.23 -0.28 -4.76
CA TYR A 6 -22.08 -0.11 -3.86
C TYR A 6 -21.97 -1.26 -2.87
N GLU A 7 -21.09 -2.22 -3.18
CA GLU A 7 -20.92 -3.46 -2.43
C GLU A 7 -20.16 -3.30 -1.09
N TYR A 8 -19.34 -2.25 -0.94
CA TYR A 8 -18.39 -2.14 0.17
C TYR A 8 -19.05 -1.80 1.52
N GLY A 9 -20.34 -1.49 1.55
CA GLY A 9 -21.12 -1.25 2.77
C GLY A 9 -22.09 -2.37 3.12
N GLN A 10 -21.92 -3.58 2.58
CA GLN A 10 -22.92 -4.65 2.65
C GLN A 10 -22.48 -5.81 3.54
N GLY A 11 -23.44 -6.47 4.19
CA GLY A 11 -23.23 -7.63 5.06
C GLY A 11 -22.65 -7.29 6.45
N ASP A 12 -22.34 -8.30 7.26
CA ASP A 12 -21.62 -8.09 8.52
C ASP A 12 -20.11 -8.03 8.25
N LEU A 13 -19.59 -6.81 8.10
CA LEU A 13 -18.18 -6.54 7.82
C LEU A 13 -17.26 -6.77 9.02
N LEU A 14 -17.81 -6.95 10.23
CA LEU A 14 -17.02 -7.42 11.35
C LEU A 14 -16.81 -8.93 11.26
N GLU A 15 -17.79 -9.70 10.82
CA GLU A 15 -17.62 -11.15 10.63
C GLU A 15 -16.83 -11.47 9.35
N THR A 16 -17.13 -10.76 8.25
CA THR A 16 -16.48 -10.95 6.95
C THR A 16 -15.81 -9.65 6.47
N PRO A 17 -14.63 -9.29 6.99
CA PRO A 17 -13.94 -8.07 6.58
C PRO A 17 -13.55 -8.03 5.10
N LEU A 18 -13.75 -6.87 4.48
CA LEU A 18 -13.30 -6.60 3.12
C LEU A 18 -11.77 -6.43 3.07
N LYS A 19 -11.17 -6.96 1.99
CA LYS A 19 -9.72 -6.87 1.74
C LYS A 19 -9.31 -5.63 0.92
N TYR A 20 -10.22 -5.09 0.10
CA TYR A 20 -10.01 -3.90 -0.76
C TYR A 20 -8.86 -3.98 -1.78
N THR A 21 -8.21 -5.14 -1.91
CA THR A 21 -7.10 -5.36 -2.85
C THR A 21 -7.59 -5.47 -4.29
N TYR A 22 -6.92 -4.78 -5.22
CA TYR A 22 -7.17 -4.87 -6.66
C TYR A 22 -8.64 -4.65 -7.07
N THR A 23 -9.31 -3.70 -6.43
CA THR A 23 -10.72 -3.38 -6.74
C THR A 23 -10.83 -2.78 -8.14
N ALA A 24 -11.81 -3.26 -8.92
CA ALA A 24 -11.97 -2.84 -10.31
C ALA A 24 -12.29 -1.35 -10.43
N PHE A 25 -11.74 -0.68 -11.45
CA PHE A 25 -12.13 0.68 -11.77
C PHE A 25 -13.43 0.71 -12.58
N GLN A 26 -14.45 1.34 -12.03
CA GLN A 26 -15.81 1.42 -12.56
C GLN A 26 -16.23 2.87 -12.90
N GLY A 27 -15.26 3.81 -12.90
CA GLY A 27 -15.47 5.19 -13.33
C GLY A 27 -16.37 6.02 -12.43
N ALA A 28 -16.89 7.13 -12.99
CA ALA A 28 -17.81 8.03 -12.27
C ALA A 28 -19.09 7.35 -11.74
N PRO A 29 -19.71 6.37 -12.43
CA PRO A 29 -20.88 5.65 -11.91
C PRO A 29 -20.65 4.98 -10.55
N PHE A 30 -19.43 4.54 -10.25
CA PHE A 30 -19.09 3.99 -8.92
C PHE A 30 -19.18 5.04 -7.82
N LEU A 31 -18.66 6.23 -8.08
CA LEU A 31 -18.74 7.33 -7.11
C LEU A 31 -20.19 7.74 -6.88
N GLU A 32 -21.03 7.76 -7.92
CA GLU A 32 -22.46 8.05 -7.77
C GLU A 32 -23.19 6.95 -6.97
N ALA A 33 -22.86 5.68 -7.21
CA ALA A 33 -23.40 4.57 -6.41
C ALA A 33 -23.03 4.68 -4.93
N TRP A 34 -21.77 5.00 -4.63
CA TRP A 34 -21.32 5.27 -3.26
C TRP A 34 -22.08 6.44 -2.63
N ARG A 35 -22.22 7.58 -3.35
CA ARG A 35 -22.99 8.73 -2.84
C ARG A 35 -24.43 8.36 -2.52
N ALA A 36 -25.10 7.64 -3.42
CA ALA A 36 -26.48 7.21 -3.26
C ALA A 36 -26.63 6.28 -2.04
N ALA A 37 -25.76 5.28 -1.91
CA ALA A 37 -25.77 4.35 -0.77
C ALA A 37 -25.57 5.08 0.57
N ARG A 38 -24.66 6.06 0.64
CA ARG A 38 -24.46 6.87 1.85
C ARG A 38 -25.65 7.77 2.17
N ALA A 39 -26.28 8.36 1.15
CA ALA A 39 -27.46 9.20 1.34
C ALA A 39 -28.65 8.39 1.87
N GLU A 40 -28.91 7.23 1.28
CA GLU A 40 -29.99 6.32 1.70
C GLU A 40 -29.85 5.93 3.18
N ILE A 41 -28.65 5.49 3.60
CA ILE A 41 -28.40 5.15 5.01
C ILE A 41 -28.55 6.40 5.88
N ARG A 42 -27.92 7.52 5.53
CA ARG A 42 -28.01 8.75 6.35
C ARG A 42 -29.46 9.18 6.58
N ASP A 43 -30.30 9.08 5.56
CA ASP A 43 -31.70 9.49 5.64
C ASP A 43 -32.54 8.54 6.54
N SER A 44 -32.06 7.32 6.81
CA SER A 44 -32.67 6.35 7.76
C SER A 44 -32.20 6.49 9.22
N LEU A 45 -31.13 7.24 9.49
CA LEU A 45 -30.49 7.33 10.82
C LEU A 45 -31.13 8.35 11.78
N GLY A 46 -32.00 9.24 11.28
CA GLY A 46 -32.61 10.32 12.06
C GLY A 46 -31.71 11.56 12.19
N ALA A 47 -31.95 12.38 13.23
CA ALA A 47 -31.27 13.67 13.37
C ALA A 47 -29.77 13.50 13.71
N PRO A 48 -28.87 14.24 13.02
CA PRO A 48 -27.44 14.15 13.27
C PRO A 48 -27.09 14.68 14.67
N ARG A 49 -26.18 13.96 15.34
CA ARG A 49 -25.62 14.33 16.64
C ARG A 49 -24.14 14.60 16.47
N LEU A 50 -23.72 15.82 16.77
CA LEU A 50 -22.32 16.21 16.66
C LEU A 50 -21.45 15.43 17.67
N PRO A 51 -20.22 15.07 17.28
CA PRO A 51 -19.30 14.39 18.17
C PRO A 51 -18.84 15.28 19.31
N ARG A 52 -18.73 14.72 20.52
CA ARG A 52 -18.21 15.42 21.69
C ARG A 52 -16.70 15.56 21.60
N VAL A 53 -16.20 16.79 21.70
CA VAL A 53 -14.78 17.07 21.90
C VAL A 53 -14.50 17.12 23.41
N PRO A 54 -13.49 16.44 23.93
CA PRO A 54 -13.08 16.59 25.33
C PRO A 54 -12.57 18.01 25.60
N ASP A 55 -13.02 18.63 26.70
CA ASP A 55 -12.61 19.98 27.08
C ASP A 55 -11.22 20.03 27.74
N GLU A 56 -10.79 18.90 28.32
CA GLU A 56 -9.55 18.77 29.07
C GLU A 56 -8.54 17.91 28.33
N GLN A 57 -7.25 18.12 28.64
CA GLN A 57 -6.19 17.24 28.18
C GLN A 57 -6.36 15.86 28.81
N VAL A 58 -6.29 14.83 27.99
CA VAL A 58 -6.26 13.43 28.42
C VAL A 58 -4.81 12.95 28.31
N THR A 59 -4.37 12.07 29.21
CA THR A 59 -3.04 11.46 29.12
C THR A 59 -3.08 10.21 28.25
N PRO A 60 -2.00 9.89 27.52
CA PRO A 60 -1.95 8.67 26.73
C PRO A 60 -1.99 7.43 27.64
N PRO A 61 -2.47 6.28 27.13
CA PRO A 61 -2.45 5.02 27.88
C PRO A 61 -1.05 4.67 28.37
N GLN A 62 -0.96 4.20 29.63
CA GLN A 62 0.29 3.76 30.26
C GLN A 62 0.23 2.27 30.60
N GLY A 63 1.39 1.61 30.57
CA GLY A 63 1.53 0.20 30.96
C GLY A 63 1.49 -0.78 29.79
N ALA A 64 1.35 -2.06 30.11
CA ALA A 64 1.44 -3.17 29.16
C ALA A 64 0.13 -3.44 28.39
N ILE A 65 -0.96 -2.79 28.77
CA ILE A 65 -2.29 -2.92 28.16
C ILE A 65 -2.75 -1.53 27.73
N VAL A 66 -3.18 -1.42 26.48
CA VAL A 66 -3.79 -0.22 25.92
C VAL A 66 -5.29 -0.40 25.96
N ASP A 67 -5.98 0.36 26.82
CA ASP A 67 -7.44 0.50 26.77
C ASP A 67 -7.83 1.39 25.58
N THR A 68 -8.63 0.86 24.66
CA THR A 68 -8.90 1.52 23.39
C THR A 68 -9.79 2.75 23.57
N ALA A 69 -10.76 2.71 24.49
CA ALA A 69 -11.60 3.88 24.78
C ALA A 69 -10.75 5.05 25.30
N SER A 70 -9.87 4.80 26.27
CA SER A 70 -8.94 5.79 26.82
C SER A 70 -7.99 6.34 25.75
N LEU A 71 -7.48 5.48 24.87
CA LEU A 71 -6.65 5.90 23.73
C LEU A 71 -7.41 6.85 22.78
N LEU A 72 -8.66 6.53 22.47
CA LEU A 72 -9.46 7.34 21.57
C LEU A 72 -9.86 8.68 22.20
N GLU A 73 -10.11 8.72 23.51
CA GLU A 73 -10.28 9.99 24.24
C GLU A 73 -9.00 10.83 24.23
N PHE A 74 -7.82 10.21 24.41
CA PHE A 74 -6.53 10.88 24.24
C PHE A 74 -6.37 11.50 22.85
N LEU A 75 -6.70 10.76 21.80
CA LEU A 75 -6.58 11.24 20.42
C LEU A 75 -7.64 12.29 20.04
N ALA A 76 -8.78 12.32 20.75
CA ALA A 76 -9.85 13.28 20.55
C ALA A 76 -9.61 14.60 21.32
N ALA A 77 -8.91 14.54 22.44
CA ALA A 77 -8.61 15.70 23.28
C ALA A 77 -7.58 16.64 22.62
N PRO A 78 -7.62 17.95 22.93
CA PRO A 78 -6.52 18.84 22.63
C PRO A 78 -5.24 18.32 23.30
N SER A 79 -4.19 18.04 22.53
CA SER A 79 -2.92 17.49 23.07
C SER A 79 -1.80 18.52 23.04
N GLY A 80 -1.09 18.67 24.16
CA GLY A 80 0.21 19.34 24.23
C GLY A 80 1.38 18.47 23.74
N ASP A 81 1.16 17.17 23.55
CA ASP A 81 2.14 16.19 23.04
C ASP A 81 1.77 15.76 21.60
N ALA A 82 2.20 16.57 20.64
CA ALA A 82 1.95 16.30 19.22
C ALA A 82 2.67 15.03 18.72
N ALA A 83 3.83 14.70 19.29
CA ALA A 83 4.62 13.53 18.90
C ALA A 83 3.93 12.24 19.37
N GLY A 84 3.51 12.19 20.64
CA GLY A 84 2.73 11.09 21.19
C GLY A 84 1.40 10.89 20.47
N ALA A 85 0.67 11.98 20.18
CA ALA A 85 -0.57 11.91 19.40
C ALA A 85 -0.34 11.33 17.99
N ARG A 86 0.73 11.76 17.29
CA ARG A 86 1.10 11.21 15.97
C ARG A 86 1.38 9.71 16.05
N ARG A 87 2.21 9.28 17.00
CA ARG A 87 2.57 7.87 17.20
C ARG A 87 1.34 7.01 17.46
N TRP A 88 0.49 7.43 18.40
CA TRP A 88 -0.71 6.69 18.78
C TRP A 88 -1.77 6.66 17.68
N MET A 89 -1.93 7.75 16.93
CA MET A 89 -2.80 7.79 15.75
C MET A 89 -2.33 6.77 14.70
N GLY A 90 -1.04 6.79 14.34
CA GLY A 90 -0.48 5.83 13.38
C GLY A 90 -0.64 4.38 13.85
N TRP A 91 -0.42 4.13 15.13
CA TRP A 91 -0.62 2.81 15.73
C TRP A 91 -2.08 2.35 15.66
N MET A 92 -3.05 3.21 15.99
CA MET A 92 -4.47 2.86 15.95
C MET A 92 -4.96 2.65 14.52
N ILE A 93 -4.53 3.51 13.58
CA ILE A 93 -4.79 3.30 12.14
C ILE A 93 -4.25 1.94 11.71
N GLN A 94 -3.01 1.60 12.07
CA GLN A 94 -2.43 0.29 11.73
C GLN A 94 -3.25 -0.87 12.27
N ARG A 95 -3.67 -0.80 13.55
CA ARG A 95 -4.48 -1.86 14.16
C ARG A 95 -5.78 -2.07 13.41
N PHE A 96 -6.49 -0.97 13.11
CA PHE A 96 -7.73 -1.03 12.35
C PHE A 96 -7.49 -1.51 10.91
N GLU A 97 -6.45 -1.03 10.23
CA GLU A 97 -6.18 -1.38 8.84
C GLU A 97 -5.76 -2.84 8.65
N VAL A 98 -5.14 -3.47 9.64
CA VAL A 98 -4.73 -4.89 9.56
C VAL A 98 -5.91 -5.85 9.75
N SER A 99 -6.79 -5.60 10.72
CA SER A 99 -7.87 -6.54 11.08
C SER A 99 -9.26 -6.12 10.63
N LYS A 100 -9.45 -4.82 10.30
CA LYS A 100 -10.74 -4.13 10.20
C LYS A 100 -11.61 -4.22 11.45
N ARG A 101 -11.00 -4.59 12.58
CA ARG A 101 -11.64 -4.76 13.88
C ARG A 101 -10.92 -3.96 14.95
N ILE A 102 -11.69 -3.26 15.76
CA ILE A 102 -11.22 -2.53 16.93
C ILE A 102 -11.56 -3.38 18.15
N HIS A 103 -10.56 -3.76 18.93
CA HIS A 103 -10.75 -4.49 20.18
C HIS A 103 -10.82 -3.51 21.36
N SER A 104 -11.52 -3.88 22.43
CA SER A 104 -11.59 -3.06 23.64
C SER A 104 -10.23 -2.80 24.30
N ALA A 105 -9.29 -3.73 24.15
CA ALA A 105 -7.91 -3.53 24.60
C ALA A 105 -6.87 -4.23 23.72
N TYR A 106 -5.61 -3.83 23.87
CA TYR A 106 -4.47 -4.47 23.20
C TYR A 106 -3.32 -4.69 24.18
N ALA A 107 -2.76 -5.89 24.21
CA ALA A 107 -1.56 -6.19 24.99
C ALA A 107 -0.29 -5.86 24.19
N LEU A 108 0.69 -5.22 24.84
CA LEU A 108 1.97 -4.84 24.24
C LEU A 108 3.11 -5.86 24.50
N LEU A 109 2.81 -7.01 25.09
CA LEU A 109 3.81 -8.00 25.52
C LEU A 109 4.39 -8.80 24.33
N GLY A 110 5.72 -9.00 24.34
CA GLY A 110 6.40 -9.97 23.47
C GLY A 110 6.51 -9.58 21.99
N GLY A 111 6.42 -8.29 21.66
CA GLY A 111 6.61 -7.77 20.28
C GLY A 111 5.47 -8.10 19.30
N ARG A 112 4.46 -8.87 19.73
CA ARG A 112 3.25 -9.18 18.96
C ARG A 112 2.04 -8.54 19.61
N VAL A 113 1.44 -7.57 18.92
CA VAL A 113 0.21 -6.91 19.38
C VAL A 113 -0.99 -7.75 18.96
N LYS A 114 -1.65 -8.40 19.93
CA LYS A 114 -2.90 -9.13 19.72
C LYS A 114 -4.05 -8.34 20.35
N GLY A 115 -5.15 -8.19 19.61
CA GLY A 115 -6.40 -7.68 20.16
C GLY A 115 -6.88 -8.55 21.31
N ASN A 116 -7.30 -7.94 22.40
CA ASN A 116 -7.86 -8.58 23.57
C ASN A 116 -9.26 -8.00 23.85
N GLY A 117 -10.19 -8.86 24.27
CA GLY A 117 -11.57 -8.46 24.55
C GLY A 117 -12.47 -8.34 23.31
N GLU A 118 -13.65 -7.75 23.54
CA GLU A 118 -14.73 -7.62 22.57
C GLU A 118 -14.37 -6.67 21.42
N TYR A 119 -14.90 -6.94 20.23
CA TYR A 119 -14.68 -6.12 19.03
C TYR A 119 -15.98 -5.64 18.36
N ARG A 120 -17.13 -5.88 18.99
CA ARG A 120 -18.46 -5.47 18.51
C ARG A 120 -18.99 -4.22 19.22
N ASP A 121 -18.18 -3.57 20.05
CA ASP A 121 -18.52 -2.30 20.67
C ASP A 121 -18.53 -1.18 19.62
N MET A 122 -19.72 -0.79 19.17
CA MET A 122 -19.92 0.23 18.14
C MET A 122 -19.50 1.63 18.58
N ASP A 123 -19.43 1.92 19.88
CA ASP A 123 -18.96 3.21 20.35
C ASP A 123 -17.47 3.42 20.08
N LEU A 124 -16.66 2.33 20.07
CA LEU A 124 -15.26 2.38 19.66
C LEU A 124 -15.09 2.74 18.17
N TYR A 125 -15.91 2.17 17.29
CA TYR A 125 -15.85 2.47 15.84
C TYR A 125 -16.31 3.89 15.55
N LEU A 126 -17.42 4.31 16.15
CA LEU A 126 -17.90 5.69 16.03
C LEU A 126 -16.85 6.68 16.55
N ARG A 127 -16.22 6.39 17.70
CA ARG A 127 -15.20 7.27 18.26
C ARG A 127 -13.93 7.30 17.42
N LEU A 128 -13.48 6.17 16.88
CA LEU A 128 -12.37 6.14 15.92
C LEU A 128 -12.72 6.99 14.68
N ALA A 129 -13.92 6.83 14.12
CA ALA A 129 -14.34 7.60 12.94
C ALA A 129 -14.33 9.11 13.20
N GLU A 130 -14.74 9.56 14.40
CA GLU A 130 -14.66 10.97 14.81
C GLU A 130 -13.22 11.47 14.87
N VAL A 131 -12.33 10.71 15.50
CA VAL A 131 -10.89 11.01 15.59
C VAL A 131 -10.25 11.11 14.20
N LEU A 132 -10.53 10.15 13.31
CA LEU A 132 -10.02 10.14 11.94
C LEU A 132 -10.60 11.29 11.10
N MET A 133 -11.88 11.61 11.29
CA MET A 133 -12.53 12.75 10.66
C MET A 133 -11.83 14.06 11.06
N TRP A 134 -11.62 14.31 12.35
CA TRP A 134 -10.93 15.52 12.80
C TRP A 134 -9.50 15.60 12.28
N LYS A 135 -8.74 14.50 12.33
CA LYS A 135 -7.38 14.45 11.80
C LYS A 135 -7.35 14.80 10.30
N THR A 136 -8.29 14.26 9.54
CA THR A 136 -8.41 14.55 8.10
C THR A 136 -8.81 16.00 7.86
N GLN A 137 -9.78 16.53 8.62
CA GLN A 137 -10.21 17.93 8.49
C GLN A 137 -9.09 18.92 8.79
N GLN A 138 -8.25 18.64 9.78
CA GLN A 138 -7.18 19.53 10.21
C GLN A 138 -5.98 19.54 9.26
N THR A 139 -5.56 18.37 8.77
CA THR A 139 -4.28 18.24 8.06
C THR A 139 -4.37 17.57 6.70
N GLY A 140 -5.56 17.24 6.19
CA GLY A 140 -5.72 16.50 4.92
C GLY A 140 -5.07 15.11 4.94
N HIS A 141 -4.93 14.49 6.12
CA HIS A 141 -4.17 13.24 6.29
C HIS A 141 -4.82 12.06 5.56
N LEU A 142 -4.24 11.67 4.42
CA LEU A 142 -4.79 10.62 3.56
C LEU A 142 -4.87 9.22 4.21
N PRO A 143 -3.89 8.77 5.03
CA PRO A 143 -4.05 7.51 5.75
C PRO A 143 -5.26 7.52 6.69
N ALA A 144 -5.52 8.63 7.40
CA ALA A 144 -6.70 8.77 8.24
C ALA A 144 -8.00 8.79 7.42
N LEU A 145 -8.04 9.48 6.27
CA LEU A 145 -9.21 9.47 5.39
C LEU A 145 -9.50 8.05 4.85
N ASN A 146 -8.46 7.34 4.42
CA ASN A 146 -8.60 5.98 3.94
C ASN A 146 -9.15 5.04 5.04
N ALA A 147 -8.64 5.15 6.28
CA ALA A 147 -9.16 4.40 7.41
C ALA A 147 -10.60 4.81 7.77
N LEU A 148 -10.92 6.10 7.69
CA LEU A 148 -12.27 6.62 7.95
C LEU A 148 -13.29 5.98 7.01
N LEU A 149 -13.00 5.94 5.70
CA LEU A 149 -13.92 5.37 4.71
C LEU A 149 -14.24 3.91 4.99
N LYS A 150 -13.22 3.11 5.34
CA LYS A 150 -13.40 1.69 5.71
C LYS A 150 -14.14 1.53 7.03
N CYS A 151 -13.91 2.42 7.98
CA CYS A 151 -14.64 2.43 9.25
C CYS A 151 -16.12 2.77 9.03
N LEU A 152 -16.41 3.73 8.15
CA LEU A 152 -17.78 4.08 7.76
C LEU A 152 -18.46 2.98 6.95
N ASP A 153 -17.73 2.22 6.13
CA ASP A 153 -18.26 1.01 5.51
C ASP A 153 -18.74 0.00 6.56
N THR A 154 -17.91 -0.32 7.56
CA THR A 154 -18.29 -1.19 8.67
C THR A 154 -19.52 -0.65 9.44
N LEU A 155 -19.54 0.64 9.76
CA LEU A 155 -20.65 1.25 10.50
C LEU A 155 -21.95 1.27 9.68
N CYS A 156 -21.86 1.53 8.38
CA CYS A 156 -23.00 1.49 7.46
C CYS A 156 -23.56 0.06 7.33
N SER A 157 -22.68 -0.94 7.23
CA SER A 157 -23.09 -2.33 7.08
C SER A 157 -23.81 -2.89 8.31
N LEU A 158 -23.58 -2.27 9.48
CA LEU A 158 -24.19 -2.64 10.77
C LEU A 158 -25.19 -1.61 11.29
N HIS A 159 -25.64 -0.65 10.48
CA HIS A 159 -26.42 0.50 10.94
C HIS A 159 -27.76 0.12 11.62
N ASP A 160 -28.35 -1.02 11.26
CA ASP A 160 -29.57 -1.54 11.87
C ASP A 160 -29.39 -1.98 13.33
N THR A 161 -28.15 -2.31 13.73
CA THR A 161 -27.80 -2.71 15.10
C THR A 161 -27.58 -1.51 16.04
N LEU A 162 -27.47 -0.30 15.49
CA LEU A 162 -27.14 0.90 16.24
C LEU A 162 -28.33 1.43 17.04
N ASN A 163 -28.09 1.89 18.26
CA ASN A 163 -29.10 2.62 19.04
C ASN A 163 -29.28 4.06 18.52
N ALA A 164 -30.32 4.76 18.98
CA ALA A 164 -30.64 6.11 18.49
C ALA A 164 -29.50 7.13 18.64
N THR A 165 -28.70 7.05 19.71
CA THR A 165 -27.54 7.94 19.90
C THR A 165 -26.45 7.63 18.90
N GLN A 166 -26.14 6.34 18.70
CA GLN A 166 -25.13 5.87 17.75
C GLN A 166 -25.53 6.22 16.30
N LYS A 167 -26.81 6.07 15.94
CA LYS A 167 -27.35 6.48 14.63
C LYS A 167 -27.15 7.98 14.38
N GLY A 168 -27.46 8.83 15.37
CA GLY A 168 -27.21 10.27 15.25
C GLY A 168 -25.74 10.63 15.02
N ARG A 169 -24.80 9.94 15.69
CA ARG A 169 -23.35 10.12 15.49
C ARG A 169 -22.93 9.72 14.07
N LEU A 170 -23.38 8.56 13.60
CA LEU A 170 -23.12 8.10 12.23
C LEU A 170 -23.69 9.07 11.18
N ALA A 171 -24.90 9.59 11.38
CA ALA A 171 -25.50 10.58 10.48
C ALA A 171 -24.65 11.85 10.35
N SER A 172 -24.06 12.33 11.47
CA SER A 172 -23.12 13.44 11.45
C SER A 172 -21.84 13.11 10.67
N LEU A 173 -21.27 11.92 10.87
CA LEU A 173 -20.06 11.48 10.16
C LEU A 173 -20.29 11.38 8.65
N LEU A 174 -21.40 10.78 8.21
CA LEU A 174 -21.77 10.70 6.79
C LEU A 174 -21.99 12.09 6.15
N GLY A 175 -22.52 13.05 6.92
CA GLY A 175 -22.64 14.44 6.47
C GLY A 175 -21.29 15.15 6.24
N VAL A 176 -20.22 14.68 6.88
CA VAL A 176 -18.86 15.23 6.74
C VAL A 176 -18.02 14.46 5.71
N GLU A 177 -18.20 13.14 5.61
CA GLU A 177 -17.47 12.23 4.71
C GLU A 177 -17.35 12.81 3.29
N MET A 178 -18.46 13.25 2.71
CA MET A 178 -18.51 13.80 1.36
C MET A 178 -17.58 15.01 1.17
N ARG A 179 -17.54 15.91 2.16
CA ARG A 179 -16.68 17.11 2.10
C ARG A 179 -15.21 16.76 2.19
N LEU A 180 -14.86 15.77 3.02
CA LEU A 180 -13.49 15.30 3.17
C LEU A 180 -12.98 14.63 1.89
N VAL A 181 -13.80 13.77 1.30
CA VAL A 181 -13.49 13.09 0.04
C VAL A 181 -13.32 14.11 -1.11
N GLN A 182 -14.18 15.13 -1.18
CA GLN A 182 -14.03 16.21 -2.17
C GLN A 182 -12.79 17.08 -1.91
N ALA A 183 -12.43 17.33 -0.65
CA ALA A 183 -11.24 18.10 -0.31
C ALA A 183 -9.95 17.38 -0.73
N ALA A 184 -9.91 16.04 -0.59
CA ALA A 184 -8.78 15.22 -1.05
C ALA A 184 -8.51 15.37 -2.55
N ARG A 185 -9.53 15.69 -3.37
CA ARG A 185 -9.38 15.97 -4.80
C ARG A 185 -8.76 17.35 -5.09
N ARG A 186 -8.88 18.31 -4.17
CA ARG A 186 -8.57 19.73 -4.40
C ARG A 186 -7.14 20.13 -4.05
N HIS A 187 -6.37 19.28 -3.39
CA HIS A 187 -4.95 19.53 -3.14
C HIS A 187 -4.12 19.31 -4.40
N ARG A 188 -4.31 20.17 -5.40
CA ARG A 188 -3.31 20.46 -6.43
C ARG A 188 -2.61 21.74 -6.00
N SER A 189 -1.54 21.65 -5.21
CA SER A 189 -0.65 22.81 -5.07
C SER A 189 0.07 22.98 -6.39
N GLY A 190 -0.13 24.14 -7.03
CA GLY A 190 0.24 24.54 -8.38
C GLY A 190 1.73 24.52 -8.77
N VAL A 191 2.48 23.50 -8.38
CA VAL A 191 3.79 23.16 -8.94
C VAL A 191 3.65 21.73 -9.46
N ALA A 192 3.66 21.54 -10.78
CA ALA A 192 3.82 20.20 -11.34
C ALA A 192 5.14 19.66 -10.77
N ALA A 193 5.08 18.57 -9.98
CA ALA A 193 6.30 17.96 -9.51
C ALA A 193 7.10 17.48 -10.73
N ASP A 194 8.39 17.81 -10.79
CA ASP A 194 9.24 17.43 -11.92
C ASP A 194 9.23 15.90 -12.07
N ILE A 195 8.90 15.45 -13.29
CA ILE A 195 8.98 14.05 -13.67
C ILE A 195 10.42 13.74 -14.01
N ASP A 196 10.96 12.69 -13.39
CA ASP A 196 12.29 12.22 -13.70
C ASP A 196 12.32 11.59 -15.10
N PRO A 197 13.38 11.83 -15.90
CA PRO A 197 13.48 11.22 -17.21
C PRO A 197 13.53 9.69 -17.09
N PRO A 198 13.06 8.95 -18.10
CA PRO A 198 13.24 7.50 -18.17
C PRO A 198 14.70 7.08 -17.99
N ALA A 199 14.92 5.82 -17.59
CA ALA A 199 16.25 5.25 -17.43
C ALA A 199 17.10 5.51 -18.69
N ARG A 200 18.26 6.14 -18.51
CA ARG A 200 19.21 6.36 -19.61
C ARG A 200 20.11 5.15 -19.71
N LEU A 201 19.76 4.26 -20.61
CA LEU A 201 20.46 3.02 -20.83
C LEU A 201 21.51 3.22 -21.93
N GLY A 202 22.68 2.59 -21.75
CA GLY A 202 23.60 2.35 -22.86
C GLY A 202 23.02 1.31 -23.83
N HIS A 203 23.84 0.79 -24.74
CA HIS A 203 23.39 -0.29 -25.63
C HIS A 203 23.15 -1.62 -24.89
N ASP A 204 23.82 -1.86 -23.75
CA ASP A 204 23.78 -3.12 -22.99
C ASP A 204 24.13 -2.87 -21.50
N LEU A 205 23.40 -3.50 -20.56
CA LEU A 205 23.68 -3.49 -19.12
C LEU A 205 24.85 -4.41 -18.74
N GLY A 206 25.08 -5.49 -19.48
CA GLY A 206 26.18 -6.42 -19.26
C GLY A 206 25.92 -7.51 -18.20
N VAL A 207 27.01 -8.07 -17.66
CA VAL A 207 27.01 -9.31 -16.88
C VAL A 207 27.25 -9.03 -15.39
N PHE A 208 26.36 -9.53 -14.54
CA PHE A 208 26.38 -9.39 -13.08
C PHE A 208 26.40 -10.79 -12.42
N PRO A 209 27.55 -11.49 -12.43
CA PRO A 209 27.63 -12.89 -11.99
C PRO A 209 27.40 -13.07 -10.48
N ARG A 210 27.52 -11.99 -9.70
CA ARG A 210 27.28 -11.97 -8.26
C ARG A 210 25.96 -11.28 -7.89
N VAL A 211 25.06 -11.10 -8.85
CA VAL A 211 23.69 -10.62 -8.59
C VAL A 211 22.72 -11.77 -8.86
N ALA A 212 21.82 -12.01 -7.92
CA ALA A 212 20.72 -12.94 -8.10
C ALA A 212 19.38 -12.21 -8.25
N PHE A 213 18.39 -12.88 -8.85
CA PHE A 213 17.00 -12.42 -8.90
C PHE A 213 16.09 -13.41 -8.20
N LEU A 214 15.51 -13.00 -7.06
CA LEU A 214 14.48 -13.76 -6.34
C LEU A 214 13.10 -13.21 -6.72
N ALA A 215 12.34 -14.03 -7.43
CA ALA A 215 11.10 -13.62 -8.09
C ALA A 215 9.95 -14.58 -7.78
N ALA A 216 8.91 -14.11 -7.10
CA ALA A 216 7.62 -14.78 -7.12
C ALA A 216 6.97 -14.63 -8.50
N ASP A 217 6.23 -15.63 -8.99
CA ASP A 217 5.50 -15.55 -10.25
C ASP A 217 4.33 -14.54 -10.15
N THR A 218 4.63 -13.27 -10.42
CA THR A 218 3.72 -12.12 -10.33
C THR A 218 3.93 -11.21 -11.54
N MET A 219 2.95 -10.34 -11.83
CA MET A 219 3.06 -9.36 -12.90
C MET A 219 4.25 -8.41 -12.72
N ARG A 220 4.53 -7.99 -11.48
CA ARG A 220 5.70 -7.15 -11.19
C ARG A 220 7.01 -7.86 -11.54
N SER A 221 7.14 -9.13 -11.17
CA SER A 221 8.34 -9.91 -11.47
C SER A 221 8.55 -10.10 -12.98
N ARG A 222 7.47 -10.29 -13.75
CA ARG A 222 7.52 -10.34 -15.22
C ARG A 222 8.08 -9.03 -15.78
N GLY A 223 7.54 -7.90 -15.31
CA GLY A 223 8.02 -6.58 -15.68
C GLY A 223 9.51 -6.36 -15.39
N TYR A 224 10.03 -6.85 -14.25
CA TYR A 224 11.46 -6.75 -13.93
C TYR A 224 12.29 -7.61 -14.88
N ALA A 225 11.87 -8.86 -15.07
CA ALA A 225 12.58 -9.81 -15.91
C ALA A 225 12.68 -9.31 -17.36
N GLU A 226 11.57 -8.82 -17.90
CA GLU A 226 11.49 -8.34 -19.29
C GLU A 226 12.31 -7.07 -19.47
N ALA A 227 12.24 -6.14 -18.52
CA ALA A 227 13.03 -4.92 -18.58
C ALA A 227 14.54 -5.24 -18.55
N LEU A 228 14.99 -6.12 -17.66
CA LEU A 228 16.39 -6.52 -17.59
C LEU A 228 16.84 -7.24 -18.86
N ALA A 229 16.04 -8.19 -19.37
CA ALA A 229 16.37 -8.98 -20.56
C ALA A 229 16.41 -8.12 -21.83
N ALA A 230 15.43 -7.22 -21.99
CA ALA A 230 15.37 -6.30 -23.13
C ALA A 230 16.57 -5.33 -23.20
N HIS A 231 17.29 -5.15 -22.07
CA HIS A 231 18.46 -4.29 -21.98
C HIS A 231 19.76 -5.06 -21.70
N GLY A 232 19.79 -6.35 -22.02
CA GLY A 232 21.01 -7.15 -22.09
C GLY A 232 21.61 -7.57 -20.74
N ALA A 233 20.90 -7.41 -19.63
CA ALA A 233 21.41 -7.85 -18.34
C ALA A 233 21.49 -9.39 -18.26
N TRP A 234 22.63 -9.88 -17.76
CA TRP A 234 22.83 -11.28 -17.40
C TRP A 234 23.17 -11.41 -15.91
N LEU A 235 22.54 -12.34 -15.20
CA LEU A 235 22.60 -12.52 -13.75
C LEU A 235 23.17 -13.89 -13.37
N GLY A 236 23.85 -13.95 -12.22
CA GLY A 236 24.46 -15.19 -11.71
C GLY A 236 23.47 -16.30 -11.37
N ARG A 237 22.25 -15.93 -10.94
CA ARG A 237 21.17 -16.88 -10.64
C ARG A 237 19.80 -16.22 -10.69
N VAL A 238 18.80 -17.00 -11.10
CA VAL A 238 17.39 -16.64 -10.93
C VAL A 238 16.70 -17.73 -10.11
N VAL A 239 15.97 -17.33 -9.06
CA VAL A 239 15.11 -18.21 -8.26
C VAL A 239 13.67 -17.77 -8.44
N ILE A 240 12.86 -18.65 -9.04
CA ILE A 240 11.44 -18.41 -9.28
C ILE A 240 10.63 -19.16 -8.22
N VAL A 241 9.83 -18.44 -7.44
CA VAL A 241 8.89 -19.00 -6.47
C VAL A 241 7.49 -19.04 -7.08
N LYS A 242 6.93 -20.23 -7.20
CA LYS A 242 5.57 -20.49 -7.68
C LYS A 242 4.68 -20.96 -6.53
N VAL A 243 3.38 -20.79 -6.74
CA VAL A 243 2.35 -21.40 -5.90
C VAL A 243 1.99 -22.78 -6.44
N PRO A 244 1.53 -23.71 -5.59
CA PRO A 244 0.93 -24.96 -6.05
C PRO A 244 -0.23 -24.70 -7.02
N SER A 245 -0.44 -25.64 -7.94
CA SER A 245 -1.48 -25.53 -8.96
C SER A 245 -2.87 -25.29 -8.35
N GLY A 246 -3.60 -24.30 -8.86
CA GLY A 246 -4.94 -23.92 -8.41
C GLY A 246 -4.99 -22.84 -7.32
N GLU A 247 -3.85 -22.44 -6.76
CA GLU A 247 -3.78 -21.31 -5.84
C GLU A 247 -3.50 -19.99 -6.57
N GLN A 248 -3.99 -18.88 -6.02
CA GLN A 248 -3.67 -17.54 -6.50
C GLN A 248 -3.23 -16.66 -5.34
N ARG A 249 -2.15 -15.92 -5.54
CA ARG A 249 -1.60 -14.94 -4.59
C ARG A 249 -1.74 -13.53 -5.14
N TRP A 250 -1.64 -12.55 -4.27
CA TRP A 250 -1.65 -11.15 -4.68
C TRP A 250 -0.46 -10.82 -5.59
N GLY A 251 -0.72 -9.99 -6.60
CA GLY A 251 0.23 -9.68 -7.66
C GLY A 251 0.15 -10.61 -8.88
N GLN A 252 -0.67 -11.67 -8.81
CA GLN A 252 -1.02 -12.51 -9.97
C GLN A 252 -2.36 -12.08 -10.56
N SER A 253 -2.47 -12.16 -11.87
CA SER A 253 -3.72 -12.00 -12.62
C SER A 253 -3.81 -13.05 -13.72
N GLN A 254 -5.02 -13.56 -13.95
CA GLN A 254 -5.32 -14.44 -15.09
C GLN A 254 -5.67 -13.65 -16.35
N ALA A 255 -6.13 -12.40 -16.19
CA ALA A 255 -6.42 -11.50 -17.30
C ALA A 255 -5.17 -10.69 -17.65
N ALA A 256 -4.90 -10.56 -18.94
CA ALA A 256 -3.91 -9.62 -19.44
C ALA A 256 -4.33 -8.19 -19.03
N PRO A 257 -3.45 -7.43 -18.36
CA PRO A 257 -3.73 -6.03 -18.05
C PRO A 257 -3.94 -5.21 -19.33
N SER A 258 -4.83 -4.21 -19.27
CA SER A 258 -4.98 -3.26 -20.37
C SER A 258 -3.71 -2.44 -20.57
N SER A 259 -3.25 -2.36 -21.82
CA SER A 259 -2.05 -1.62 -22.23
C SER A 259 -2.36 -0.38 -23.07
N ASP A 260 -3.62 0.08 -23.07
CA ASP A 260 -4.04 1.28 -23.79
C ASP A 260 -3.25 2.52 -23.36
N GLY A 261 -2.98 3.40 -24.32
CA GLY A 261 -2.20 4.63 -24.10
C GLY A 261 -0.70 4.45 -24.31
N SER A 262 0.08 5.49 -24.00
CA SER A 262 1.54 5.47 -24.14
C SER A 262 2.19 6.27 -23.02
N LEU A 263 3.23 5.70 -22.43
CA LEU A 263 4.13 6.40 -21.50
C LEU A 263 5.31 7.06 -22.25
N GLY A 264 5.34 7.03 -23.58
CA GLY A 264 6.44 7.58 -24.37
C GLY A 264 7.67 6.68 -24.29
N ALA A 265 8.75 7.19 -23.69
CA ALA A 265 10.07 6.55 -23.74
C ALA A 265 10.34 5.51 -22.64
N TYR A 266 9.37 5.21 -21.77
CA TYR A 266 9.50 4.12 -20.80
C TYR A 266 9.33 2.76 -21.49
N PHE A 267 10.10 1.77 -21.02
CA PHE A 267 9.90 0.38 -21.41
C PHE A 267 8.58 -0.15 -20.84
N VAL A 268 7.74 -0.73 -21.70
CA VAL A 268 6.45 -1.31 -21.31
C VAL A 268 6.52 -2.83 -21.51
N PRO A 269 6.46 -3.64 -20.43
CA PRO A 269 6.53 -5.10 -20.54
C PRO A 269 5.21 -5.70 -21.08
N ASP A 270 5.31 -6.83 -21.77
CA ASP A 270 4.18 -7.68 -22.12
C ASP A 270 3.96 -8.71 -21.01
N LEU A 271 3.15 -8.31 -20.03
CA LEU A 271 2.87 -9.11 -18.84
C LEU A 271 2.13 -10.43 -19.12
N ALA A 272 1.71 -10.70 -20.36
CA ALA A 272 1.20 -12.01 -20.76
C ALA A 272 2.32 -13.06 -20.87
N ILE A 273 3.57 -12.65 -21.09
CA ILE A 273 4.72 -13.55 -21.19
C ILE A 273 4.99 -14.20 -19.82
N PRO A 274 5.02 -15.55 -19.72
CA PRO A 274 5.32 -16.21 -18.46
C PRO A 274 6.71 -15.85 -17.94
N LEU A 275 6.81 -15.55 -16.64
CA LEU A 275 8.06 -15.16 -15.97
C LEU A 275 9.23 -16.10 -16.29
N GLN A 276 8.97 -17.41 -16.31
CA GLN A 276 9.98 -18.43 -16.58
C GLN A 276 10.58 -18.32 -17.98
N GLU A 277 9.83 -17.89 -18.99
CA GLU A 277 10.34 -17.74 -20.36
C GLU A 277 11.38 -16.63 -20.41
N THR A 278 11.06 -15.48 -19.83
CA THR A 278 11.95 -14.33 -19.77
C THR A 278 13.19 -14.59 -18.90
N CYS A 279 13.03 -15.27 -17.76
CA CYS A 279 14.14 -15.55 -16.86
C CYS A 279 15.24 -16.43 -17.48
N LYS A 280 14.92 -17.26 -18.49
CA LYS A 280 15.94 -18.03 -19.24
C LYS A 280 16.87 -17.14 -20.06
N MET A 281 16.46 -15.92 -20.38
CA MET A 281 17.32 -14.94 -21.05
C MET A 281 18.25 -14.22 -20.08
N LEU A 282 17.96 -14.26 -18.78
CA LEU A 282 18.73 -13.58 -17.75
C LEU A 282 19.84 -14.44 -17.15
N SER A 283 19.72 -15.77 -17.14
CA SER A 283 20.69 -16.64 -16.50
C SER A 283 20.59 -18.07 -17.02
N ASP A 284 21.73 -18.76 -17.06
CA ASP A 284 21.77 -20.21 -17.26
C ASP A 284 21.42 -21.00 -15.98
N ASN A 285 21.37 -20.32 -14.82
CA ASN A 285 21.07 -20.90 -13.53
C ASN A 285 19.70 -20.46 -13.03
N VAL A 286 18.65 -21.04 -13.61
CA VAL A 286 17.26 -20.79 -13.20
C VAL A 286 16.76 -21.94 -12.33
N VAL A 287 16.47 -21.65 -11.07
CA VAL A 287 15.86 -22.57 -10.10
C VAL A 287 14.37 -22.23 -9.95
N ILE A 288 13.51 -23.24 -9.95
CA ILE A 288 12.06 -23.07 -9.78
C ILE A 288 11.63 -23.85 -8.54
N LEU A 289 10.96 -23.17 -7.61
CA LEU A 289 10.49 -23.72 -6.33
C LEU A 289 8.99 -23.51 -6.20
N GLU A 290 8.23 -24.58 -5.95
CA GLU A 290 6.78 -24.55 -5.74
C GLU A 290 6.43 -24.48 -4.25
N THR A 291 7.02 -23.52 -3.53
CA THR A 291 6.86 -23.40 -2.07
C THR A 291 5.67 -22.54 -1.66
N GLY A 292 5.10 -21.76 -2.59
CA GLY A 292 4.00 -20.81 -2.31
C GLY A 292 4.39 -19.60 -1.44
N THR A 293 5.65 -19.51 -1.01
CA THR A 293 6.18 -18.43 -0.16
C THR A 293 7.67 -18.24 -0.41
N VAL A 294 8.12 -16.98 -0.37
CA VAL A 294 9.55 -16.65 -0.40
C VAL A 294 10.28 -17.06 0.89
N ASN A 295 9.55 -17.32 1.97
CA ASN A 295 10.10 -17.62 3.29
C ASN A 295 10.37 -19.11 3.54
N ALA A 296 10.27 -19.94 2.50
CA ALA A 296 10.56 -21.36 2.64
C ALA A 296 12.08 -21.58 2.77
N PRO A 297 12.54 -22.52 3.62
CA PRO A 297 13.96 -22.81 3.78
C PRO A 297 14.69 -23.12 2.47
N ASP A 298 14.01 -23.78 1.53
CA ASP A 298 14.55 -24.10 0.20
C ASP A 298 14.89 -22.84 -0.63
N VAL A 299 14.19 -21.72 -0.39
CA VAL A 299 14.47 -20.43 -1.04
C VAL A 299 15.77 -19.85 -0.51
N THR A 300 15.95 -19.82 0.82
CA THR A 300 17.20 -19.36 1.45
C THR A 300 18.38 -20.26 1.04
N ALA A 301 18.18 -21.59 1.02
CA ALA A 301 19.20 -22.53 0.57
C ALA A 301 19.61 -22.32 -0.90
N ALA A 302 18.70 -21.83 -1.75
CA ALA A 302 18.98 -21.49 -3.14
C ALA A 302 19.73 -20.16 -3.30
N LEU A 303 19.92 -19.37 -2.23
CA LEU A 303 20.51 -18.02 -2.24
C LEU A 303 21.57 -17.85 -1.15
N PRO A 304 22.66 -18.63 -1.17
CA PRO A 304 23.72 -18.52 -0.16
C PRO A 304 24.35 -17.12 -0.15
N ALA A 305 24.49 -16.52 1.03
CA ALA A 305 24.90 -15.12 1.20
C ALA A 305 26.27 -14.76 0.60
N ASP A 306 27.23 -15.68 0.61
CA ASP A 306 28.59 -15.46 0.11
C ASP A 306 28.70 -15.50 -1.43
N ALA A 307 27.71 -16.11 -2.10
CA ALA A 307 27.69 -16.24 -3.55
C ALA A 307 27.29 -14.94 -4.27
N PHE A 308 26.56 -14.04 -3.60
CA PHE A 308 25.97 -12.86 -4.21
C PHE A 308 26.29 -11.58 -3.43
N ASP A 309 26.47 -10.47 -4.13
CA ASP A 309 26.66 -9.14 -3.54
C ASP A 309 25.32 -8.54 -3.11
N PHE A 310 24.25 -8.81 -3.89
CA PHE A 310 22.87 -8.51 -3.52
C PHE A 310 21.89 -9.33 -4.36
N ILE A 311 20.62 -9.33 -3.95
CA ILE A 311 19.53 -10.03 -4.62
C ILE A 311 18.48 -9.00 -5.04
N VAL A 312 18.19 -8.91 -6.34
CA VAL A 312 16.99 -8.19 -6.81
C VAL A 312 15.76 -8.96 -6.33
N TYR A 313 14.88 -8.31 -5.58
CA TYR A 313 13.75 -8.95 -4.92
C TYR A 313 12.40 -8.49 -5.45
N SER A 314 11.56 -9.46 -5.84
CA SER A 314 10.15 -9.27 -6.17
C SER A 314 9.30 -10.46 -5.71
N GLY A 315 8.79 -10.42 -4.47
CA GLY A 315 7.97 -11.50 -3.87
C GLY A 315 6.45 -11.43 -4.13
N PHE A 316 5.64 -12.20 -3.41
CA PHE A 316 4.19 -12.08 -3.52
C PHE A 316 3.67 -10.78 -2.88
N GLY A 317 2.59 -10.22 -3.42
CA GLY A 317 1.94 -9.06 -2.78
C GLY A 317 1.46 -9.40 -1.37
N GLY A 318 1.64 -8.49 -0.42
CA GLY A 318 1.19 -8.65 0.98
C GLY A 318 1.93 -9.69 1.81
N GLU A 319 2.97 -10.33 1.27
CA GLU A 319 3.85 -11.21 2.02
C GLU A 319 5.03 -10.43 2.61
N LEU A 320 5.27 -10.59 3.91
CA LEU A 320 6.47 -10.06 4.57
C LEU A 320 7.61 -11.04 4.39
N VAL A 321 8.82 -10.50 4.18
CA VAL A 321 10.05 -11.31 4.19
C VAL A 321 10.41 -11.65 5.63
N GLY A 322 10.59 -12.93 5.89
CA GLY A 322 10.97 -13.49 7.19
C GLY A 322 12.43 -13.20 7.52
N ARG A 323 12.77 -13.31 8.81
CA ARG A 323 14.13 -13.06 9.29
C ARG A 323 15.17 -13.97 8.66
N ASP A 324 14.86 -15.26 8.51
CA ASP A 324 15.78 -16.23 7.92
C ASP A 324 16.24 -15.77 6.51
N LEU A 325 15.32 -15.25 5.68
CA LEU A 325 15.69 -14.72 4.36
C LEU A 325 16.34 -13.33 4.41
N LEU A 326 15.96 -12.47 5.37
CA LEU A 326 16.57 -11.14 5.53
C LEU A 326 18.00 -11.19 6.10
N ASP A 327 18.25 -12.11 7.02
CA ASP A 327 19.46 -12.17 7.85
C ASP A 327 20.49 -13.17 7.28
N ASP A 328 20.05 -14.27 6.64
CA ASP A 328 20.96 -15.34 6.15
C ASP A 328 21.26 -15.28 4.65
N SER A 329 20.76 -14.26 3.93
CA SER A 329 21.00 -14.06 2.49
C SER A 329 21.72 -12.74 2.21
N ALA A 330 22.19 -12.56 0.98
CA ALA A 330 22.72 -11.27 0.54
C ALA A 330 21.61 -10.17 0.59
N PRO A 331 21.98 -8.88 0.70
CA PRO A 331 21.01 -7.79 0.81
C PRO A 331 19.93 -7.81 -0.29
N LEU A 332 18.67 -7.69 0.11
CA LEU A 332 17.53 -7.75 -0.82
C LEU A 332 17.20 -6.36 -1.37
N LEU A 333 17.55 -6.10 -2.62
CA LEU A 333 17.21 -4.87 -3.34
C LEU A 333 15.76 -4.91 -3.84
N HIS A 334 14.91 -4.05 -3.29
CA HIS A 334 13.49 -3.94 -3.64
C HIS A 334 13.16 -2.57 -4.25
N MET A 335 12.34 -2.55 -5.31
CA MET A 335 11.74 -1.30 -5.80
C MET A 335 10.35 -1.16 -5.18
N HIS A 336 10.22 -0.23 -4.25
CA HIS A 336 8.96 0.16 -3.63
C HIS A 336 8.22 1.17 -4.52
N ALA A 337 6.89 1.06 -4.65
CA ALA A 337 6.06 1.93 -5.48
C ALA A 337 5.58 3.18 -4.71
N GLY A 338 6.52 3.93 -4.14
CA GLY A 338 6.26 5.19 -3.47
C GLY A 338 7.54 6.01 -3.29
N TRP A 339 7.41 7.34 -3.25
CA TRP A 339 8.53 8.23 -2.94
C TRP A 339 8.83 8.19 -1.44
N LEU A 340 9.76 7.34 -1.03
CA LEU A 340 10.20 7.22 0.38
C LEU A 340 11.00 8.44 0.83
N PRO A 341 10.96 8.82 2.12
CA PRO A 341 10.19 8.21 3.22
C PRO A 341 8.69 8.60 3.22
N ASP A 342 8.28 9.55 2.38
CA ASP A 342 6.96 10.19 2.43
C ASP A 342 5.79 9.20 2.24
N TYR A 343 6.00 8.14 1.47
CA TYR A 343 4.99 7.14 1.11
C TYR A 343 5.44 5.71 1.39
N ARG A 344 5.35 5.26 2.65
CA ARG A 344 5.58 3.85 3.02
C ARG A 344 4.30 3.03 2.91
N GLY A 345 4.43 1.71 2.79
CA GLY A 345 3.33 0.77 2.91
C GLY A 345 2.70 0.37 1.58
N SER A 346 1.36 0.33 1.50
CA SER A 346 0.66 -0.28 0.37
C SER A 346 -0.01 0.76 -0.53
N THR A 347 -0.08 0.45 -1.84
CA THR A 347 -0.85 1.23 -2.85
C THR A 347 -0.48 2.72 -2.90
N THR A 348 0.76 3.04 -2.53
CA THR A 348 1.33 4.40 -2.39
C THR A 348 1.32 5.19 -3.70
N THR A 349 1.35 4.52 -4.85
CA THR A 349 1.14 5.12 -6.17
C THR A 349 -0.17 5.90 -6.25
N PHE A 350 -1.29 5.35 -5.77
CA PHE A 350 -2.57 6.04 -5.83
C PHE A 350 -2.65 7.22 -4.87
N TYR A 351 -2.02 7.12 -3.69
CA TYR A 351 -1.97 8.22 -2.74
C TYR A 351 -1.13 9.38 -3.25
N SER A 352 0.04 9.07 -3.82
CA SER A 352 0.90 10.08 -4.45
C SER A 352 0.26 10.70 -5.68
N TRP A 353 -0.45 9.92 -6.49
CA TRP A 353 -1.23 10.47 -7.59
C TRP A 353 -2.33 11.41 -7.09
N LEU A 354 -3.10 11.01 -6.07
CA LEU A 354 -4.17 11.84 -5.52
C LEU A 354 -3.64 13.14 -4.89
N ARG A 355 -2.51 13.07 -4.18
CA ARG A 355 -1.95 14.21 -3.42
C ARG A 355 -1.06 15.12 -4.25
N ASP A 356 -0.19 14.54 -5.06
CA ASP A 356 0.93 15.24 -5.71
C ASP A 356 0.73 15.32 -7.24
N GLY A 357 -0.24 14.60 -7.80
CA GLY A 357 -0.46 14.52 -9.25
C GLY A 357 0.60 13.69 -9.99
N THR A 358 1.51 13.04 -9.26
CA THR A 358 2.59 12.20 -9.79
C THR A 358 2.63 10.88 -9.05
N CYS A 359 3.20 9.87 -9.69
CA CYS A 359 3.55 8.60 -9.05
C CYS A 359 5.04 8.62 -8.63
N GLY A 360 5.46 7.70 -7.77
CA GLY A 360 6.85 7.61 -7.35
C GLY A 360 7.30 6.19 -7.08
N ALA A 361 8.60 5.95 -7.19
CA ALA A 361 9.23 4.71 -6.77
C ALA A 361 10.55 4.97 -6.04
N SER A 362 10.92 4.06 -5.14
CA SER A 362 12.17 4.07 -4.40
C SER A 362 12.86 2.71 -4.47
N ALA A 363 14.16 2.70 -4.73
CA ALA A 363 15.01 1.52 -4.62
C ALA A 363 15.54 1.47 -3.19
N ILE A 364 15.28 0.38 -2.47
CA ILE A 364 15.72 0.18 -1.09
C ILE A 364 16.34 -1.18 -0.90
N PHE A 365 17.25 -1.32 0.06
CA PHE A 365 17.46 -2.62 0.69
C PHE A 365 16.32 -2.90 1.67
N LEU A 366 15.77 -4.10 1.66
CA LEU A 366 14.75 -4.47 2.64
C LEU A 366 15.36 -4.55 4.05
N SER A 367 14.55 -4.19 5.03
CA SER A 367 14.85 -4.38 6.45
C SER A 367 13.65 -5.05 7.13
N ALA A 368 13.79 -5.38 8.42
CA ALA A 368 12.69 -5.93 9.21
C ALA A 368 11.50 -4.96 9.33
N GLN A 369 11.73 -3.65 9.13
CA GLN A 369 10.71 -2.61 9.14
C GLN A 369 10.24 -2.33 7.72
N ILE A 370 8.91 -2.32 7.54
CA ILE A 370 8.27 -2.08 6.23
C ILE A 370 8.75 -0.75 5.65
N ASP A 371 9.37 -0.83 4.47
CA ASP A 371 9.84 0.28 3.62
C ASP A 371 10.75 1.30 4.32
N GLN A 372 11.53 0.86 5.32
CA GLN A 372 12.42 1.73 6.11
C GLN A 372 13.91 1.47 5.87
N GLY A 373 14.28 0.53 5.01
CA GLY A 373 15.68 0.32 4.68
C GLY A 373 16.28 1.45 3.85
N GLU A 374 17.59 1.40 3.66
CA GLU A 374 18.34 2.50 3.03
C GLU A 374 17.94 2.69 1.56
N ILE A 375 17.80 3.96 1.15
CA ILE A 375 17.36 4.34 -0.19
C ILE A 375 18.57 4.48 -1.11
N LEU A 376 18.60 3.72 -2.21
CA LEU A 376 19.63 3.82 -3.25
C LEU A 376 19.24 4.79 -4.38
N GLY A 377 17.95 5.02 -4.58
CA GLY A 377 17.47 5.88 -5.65
C GLY A 377 15.96 6.10 -5.56
N ARG A 378 15.49 7.22 -6.11
CA ARG A 378 14.08 7.57 -6.19
C ARG A 378 13.79 8.25 -7.51
N LYS A 379 12.61 8.02 -8.07
CA LYS A 379 12.13 8.70 -9.28
C LYS A 379 10.65 9.03 -9.16
N ARG A 380 10.25 10.17 -9.71
CA ARG A 380 8.87 10.56 -9.96
C ARG A 380 8.47 10.20 -11.38
N TYR A 381 7.24 9.73 -11.52
CA TYR A 381 6.67 9.21 -12.76
C TYR A 381 5.34 9.89 -13.05
N PRO A 382 4.98 10.00 -14.34
CA PRO A 382 3.64 10.45 -14.69
C PRO A 382 2.61 9.42 -14.20
N PRO A 383 1.37 9.85 -13.90
CA PRO A 383 0.26 8.93 -13.69
C PRO A 383 0.02 8.07 -14.95
N PRO A 384 -0.66 6.92 -14.81
CA PRO A 384 -0.97 6.07 -15.95
C PRO A 384 -1.84 6.84 -16.96
N PRO A 385 -1.58 6.71 -18.27
CA PRO A 385 -2.45 7.27 -19.29
C PRO A 385 -3.83 6.61 -19.23
N VAL A 386 -4.83 7.30 -19.76
CA VAL A 386 -6.21 6.79 -19.82
C VAL A 386 -6.23 5.44 -20.52
N GLY A 387 -6.83 4.44 -19.85
CA GLY A 387 -6.98 3.08 -20.36
C GLY A 387 -5.86 2.11 -19.94
N MET A 388 -4.70 2.61 -19.49
CA MET A 388 -3.64 1.75 -18.95
C MET A 388 -4.02 1.19 -17.59
N ASP A 389 -3.75 -0.10 -17.37
CA ASP A 389 -3.93 -0.73 -16.08
C ASP A 389 -2.99 -0.14 -15.02
N SER A 390 -3.59 0.43 -13.96
CA SER A 390 -2.87 1.12 -12.89
C SER A 390 -2.32 0.18 -11.81
N ASP A 391 -2.89 -1.02 -11.65
CA ASP A 391 -2.54 -1.91 -10.52
C ASP A 391 -1.35 -2.82 -10.82
N TYR A 392 -1.22 -3.28 -12.07
CA TYR A 392 -0.22 -4.24 -12.52
C TYR A 392 0.72 -3.64 -13.54
N LEU A 393 0.22 -3.09 -14.64
CA LEU A 393 1.08 -2.67 -15.75
C LEU A 393 1.87 -1.39 -15.41
N HIS A 394 1.19 -0.33 -15.00
CA HIS A 394 1.86 0.91 -14.60
C HIS A 394 2.82 0.71 -13.42
N ASP A 395 2.42 -0.08 -12.42
CA ASP A 395 3.26 -0.47 -11.29
C ASP A 395 4.52 -1.23 -11.71
N ALA A 396 4.40 -2.14 -12.69
CA ALA A 396 5.54 -2.84 -13.26
C ALA A 396 6.48 -1.87 -13.99
N VAL A 397 5.95 -0.96 -14.81
CA VAL A 397 6.75 0.02 -15.58
C VAL A 397 7.59 0.91 -14.67
N LEU A 398 6.98 1.58 -13.67
CA LEU A 398 7.67 2.54 -12.81
C LEU A 398 8.77 1.89 -11.96
N ARG A 399 8.53 0.66 -11.50
CA ARG A 399 9.50 -0.09 -10.71
C ARG A 399 10.63 -0.64 -11.57
N SER A 400 10.31 -1.16 -12.76
CA SER A 400 11.32 -1.62 -13.73
C SER A 400 12.23 -0.49 -14.20
N ASP A 401 11.70 0.70 -14.49
CA ASP A 401 12.52 1.85 -14.89
C ASP A 401 13.51 2.27 -13.78
N LEU A 402 13.09 2.22 -12.52
CA LEU A 402 13.97 2.51 -11.39
C LEU A 402 15.05 1.43 -11.23
N LEU A 403 14.67 0.15 -11.34
CA LEU A 403 15.61 -0.97 -11.33
C LEU A 403 16.66 -0.81 -12.43
N LEU A 404 16.23 -0.50 -13.66
CA LEU A 404 17.12 -0.22 -14.79
C LEU A 404 18.06 0.95 -14.49
N SER A 405 17.57 2.01 -13.87
CA SER A 405 18.40 3.17 -13.48
C SER A 405 19.49 2.78 -12.45
N VAL A 406 19.17 1.92 -11.48
CA VAL A 406 20.12 1.40 -10.49
C VAL A 406 21.15 0.47 -11.14
N MET A 407 20.69 -0.48 -11.97
CA MET A 407 21.57 -1.42 -12.66
C MET A 407 22.49 -0.72 -13.67
N ALA A 408 21.99 0.30 -14.37
CA ALA A 408 22.80 1.12 -15.29
C ALA A 408 23.86 1.94 -14.56
N HIS A 409 23.56 2.43 -13.34
CA HIS A 409 24.56 3.05 -12.50
C HIS A 409 25.66 2.05 -12.15
N LEU A 410 25.28 0.87 -11.64
CA LEU A 410 26.21 -0.21 -11.30
C LEU A 410 27.08 -0.64 -12.49
N ALA A 411 26.49 -0.82 -13.67
CA ALA A 411 27.22 -1.18 -14.89
C ALA A 411 28.31 -0.15 -15.25
N ARG A 412 28.02 1.14 -15.02
CA ARG A 412 28.91 2.25 -15.38
C ARG A 412 29.99 2.51 -14.33
N THR A 413 29.68 2.35 -13.06
CA THR A 413 30.59 2.73 -11.95
C THR A 413 31.28 1.53 -11.29
N GLY A 414 30.73 0.33 -11.43
CA GLY A 414 31.13 -0.85 -10.67
C GLY A 414 30.60 -0.88 -9.23
N GLU A 415 29.84 0.12 -8.80
CA GLU A 415 29.33 0.27 -7.44
C GLU A 415 27.84 0.63 -7.44
N LEU A 416 27.10 0.25 -6.40
CA LEU A 416 25.73 0.73 -6.21
C LEU A 416 25.72 2.22 -5.84
N PRO A 417 24.62 2.95 -6.13
CA PRO A 417 24.46 4.32 -5.63
C PRO A 417 24.64 4.41 -4.12
N GLN A 418 25.16 5.54 -3.64
CA GLN A 418 25.35 5.76 -2.21
C GLN A 418 24.00 5.67 -1.46
N PRO A 419 23.88 4.81 -0.44
CA PRO A 419 22.65 4.68 0.33
C PRO A 419 22.33 5.92 1.16
N LEU A 420 21.04 6.25 1.26
CA LEU A 420 20.50 7.28 2.14
C LEU A 420 19.64 6.62 3.23
N SER A 421 20.05 6.77 4.49
CA SER A 421 19.29 6.27 5.63
C SER A 421 17.98 7.05 5.83
N GLN A 422 16.93 6.37 6.28
CA GLN A 422 15.64 6.97 6.59
C GLN A 422 15.48 7.25 8.09
N GLN A 423 14.79 8.33 8.44
CA GLN A 423 14.34 8.53 9.83
C GLN A 423 12.96 7.88 10.02
N ALA A 424 12.76 7.22 11.16
CA ALA A 424 11.51 6.49 11.45
C ALA A 424 10.28 7.43 11.53
N GLU A 425 10.48 8.66 12.01
CA GLU A 425 9.43 9.67 12.21
C GLU A 425 9.09 10.46 10.94
N GLU A 426 9.88 10.31 9.86
CA GLU A 426 9.63 10.96 8.58
C GLU A 426 8.55 10.22 7.77
N GLY A 427 7.73 10.96 7.05
CA GLY A 427 6.69 10.42 6.18
C GLY A 427 5.50 9.78 6.91
N ASP A 428 4.66 9.09 6.13
CA ASP A 428 3.47 8.40 6.60
C ASP A 428 3.45 6.94 6.10
N THR A 429 2.81 6.07 6.88
CA THR A 429 2.51 4.69 6.45
C THR A 429 1.11 4.62 5.86
N TYR A 430 1.02 4.12 4.64
CA TYR A 430 -0.20 3.96 3.87
C TYR A 430 -0.62 2.48 3.80
N TYR A 431 -1.92 2.27 3.62
CA TYR A 431 -2.54 0.95 3.55
C TYR A 431 -3.30 0.82 2.24
N ILE A 432 -3.70 -0.41 1.89
CA ILE A 432 -4.46 -0.69 0.65
C ILE A 432 -5.56 0.34 0.46
N ILE A 433 -5.51 1.09 -0.64
CA ILE A 433 -6.37 2.25 -0.86
C ILE A 433 -7.85 1.86 -0.92
N HIS A 434 -8.69 2.69 -0.30
CA HIS A 434 -10.14 2.56 -0.41
C HIS A 434 -10.60 2.80 -1.87
N PRO A 435 -11.56 2.03 -2.40
CA PRO A 435 -12.05 2.15 -3.77
C PRO A 435 -12.48 3.57 -4.15
N VAL A 436 -13.16 4.30 -3.26
CA VAL A 436 -13.53 5.70 -3.51
C VAL A 436 -12.30 6.58 -3.78
N LEU A 437 -11.24 6.44 -2.99
CA LEU A 437 -10.01 7.22 -3.19
C LEU A 437 -9.26 6.78 -4.45
N LYS A 438 -9.24 5.47 -4.75
CA LYS A 438 -8.67 4.94 -6.00
C LYS A 438 -9.37 5.54 -7.22
N HIS A 439 -10.71 5.53 -7.24
CA HIS A 439 -11.49 6.11 -8.33
C HIS A 439 -11.26 7.61 -8.45
N LEU A 440 -11.09 8.32 -7.34
CA LEU A 440 -10.78 9.75 -7.36
C LEU A 440 -9.39 10.02 -7.91
N ALA A 441 -8.37 9.22 -7.58
CA ALA A 441 -7.04 9.35 -8.14
C ALA A 441 -7.11 9.20 -9.67
N ILE A 442 -7.73 8.12 -10.14
CA ILE A 442 -7.84 7.80 -11.58
C ILE A 442 -8.63 8.87 -12.35
N LEU A 443 -9.76 9.34 -11.82
CA LEU A 443 -10.57 10.39 -12.45
C LEU A 443 -9.99 11.81 -12.30
N SER A 444 -8.87 11.95 -11.59
CA SER A 444 -8.16 13.22 -11.43
C SER A 444 -6.91 13.31 -12.29
N GLY A 445 -6.47 12.23 -12.95
CA GLY A 445 -5.61 12.34 -14.13
C GLY A 445 -6.43 12.80 -15.32
#